data_AF-A0A960MZ86-F1
#
_entry.id   AF-A0A960MZ86-F1
#
_cell.length_a   1.000
_cell.length_b   1.000
_cell.length_c   1.000
_cell.angle_alpha   90.00
_cell.angle_beta   90.00
_cell.angle_gamma   90.00
#
_symmetry.space_group_name_H-M   'P 1'
#
loop_
_entity.id
_entity.type
_entity.pdbx_description
1 polymer ?
#
loop_
_entity_poly.entity_id
_entity_poly.type
_entity_poly.pdbx_seq_one_letter_code
_entity_poly.pdbx_strand_id
1 'polypeptide(L)'
;MPLHSRAVRVIRSHWPTGLTILAFLPPAIMLVVAWHFTVNLPRSDDWTIVAPVIVEARAGKLSWDHLHAQVGDARMPVPRLVHAALALSTDWDQHYESAAILFFTFLTFLYFLILLGRAFPRAPGKRAVLSLAGSLLIFWPAMGMYWTFPTTLCYAIGTSLVLAIVLMMGTRWHPVAKVIGGACLAFLAGETFLSGWLAWGVLLVLTLLNAWQEGRRRRWPLAIGVVLLALGLALFDYLPGWESHMGQAKSGGVKPSLLEYTVFFCRWMGSPFSSAPFWIHDLAPAAQWQMNAGLVLGGTFVLGIASISVLALIRCLKDRTATGKLAPWLAITAFAIAAGVLVTLGRTRFSPTFCFLGRYVSFSIWAYLGAAGLFLTLWSDFPSRGRDTGILCAGLPVFLLLYAFGFWRGLLTIEADHFATQRFRAAFELMPLYVGKSPDIEADVLDHPFSPPPEELWRLGRWVKEYGLLRIPLVEESTWRNRLGSAPTPGGATGKLEKIDWKDASWQISGWATDPSRHHRAHGVFLTVQSGNAPEQLLGFAQKAAKRPKIEERFSFRELSPHAGWVFNVDPTRLAKAAPPGSILRAYAIDTDTGEFSRLENEMPVPTR
;
A
#
# COMPACT_ATOMS: atom_id res chain seq x y z
N MET A 1 -28.37 -34.07 33.12
CA MET A 1 -26.94 -34.00 32.70
C MET A 1 -26.57 -34.47 31.27
N PRO A 2 -27.38 -35.18 30.45
CA PRO A 2 -26.97 -35.61 29.09
C PRO A 2 -27.09 -34.54 27.98
N LEU A 3 -27.82 -33.44 28.20
CA LEU A 3 -27.97 -32.36 27.21
C LEU A 3 -26.68 -31.54 27.03
N HIS A 4 -25.96 -31.27 28.14
CA HIS A 4 -24.71 -30.50 28.10
C HIS A 4 -23.59 -31.25 27.36
N SER A 5 -23.57 -32.59 27.41
CA SER A 5 -22.55 -33.40 26.72
C SER A 5 -22.81 -33.52 25.22
N ARG A 6 -24.08 -33.51 24.77
CA ARG A 6 -24.44 -33.46 23.34
C ARG A 6 -24.11 -32.11 22.72
N ALA A 7 -24.50 -31.00 23.36
CA ALA A 7 -24.22 -29.65 22.86
C ALA A 7 -22.72 -29.39 22.71
N VAL A 8 -21.91 -29.75 23.72
CA VAL A 8 -20.44 -29.61 23.66
C VAL A 8 -19.83 -30.46 22.54
N ARG A 9 -20.37 -31.65 22.27
CA ARG A 9 -19.89 -32.52 21.18
C ARG A 9 -20.19 -31.92 19.80
N VAL A 10 -21.39 -31.38 19.60
CA VAL A 10 -21.79 -30.71 18.35
C VAL A 10 -20.95 -29.46 18.12
N ILE A 11 -20.73 -28.62 19.13
CA ILE A 11 -19.87 -27.44 19.01
C ILE A 11 -18.44 -27.86 18.68
N ARG A 12 -17.92 -28.89 19.35
CA ARG A 12 -16.56 -29.42 19.09
C ARG A 12 -16.37 -30.00 17.68
N SER A 13 -17.40 -30.53 17.04
CA SER A 13 -17.29 -31.05 15.68
C SER A 13 -17.38 -29.97 14.59
N HIS A 14 -18.07 -28.85 14.84
CA HIS A 14 -18.35 -27.84 13.82
C HIS A 14 -17.50 -26.56 13.93
N TRP A 15 -16.89 -26.27 15.08
CA TRP A 15 -16.08 -25.03 15.23
C TRP A 15 -14.94 -24.88 14.21
N PRO A 16 -14.23 -25.92 13.72
CA PRO A 16 -13.17 -25.72 12.75
C PRO A 16 -13.74 -25.22 11.41
N THR A 17 -14.89 -25.76 11.00
CA THR A 17 -15.60 -25.32 9.79
C THR A 17 -16.04 -23.87 9.93
N GLY A 18 -16.62 -23.50 11.08
CA GLY A 18 -17.03 -22.12 11.36
C GLY A 18 -15.86 -21.14 11.27
N LEU A 19 -14.72 -21.45 11.88
CA LEU A 19 -13.52 -20.61 11.81
C LEU A 19 -12.93 -20.53 10.39
N THR A 20 -12.95 -21.62 9.62
CA THR A 20 -12.53 -21.59 8.22
C THR A 20 -13.46 -20.72 7.37
N ILE A 21 -14.77 -20.74 7.60
CA ILE A 21 -15.72 -19.83 6.94
C ILE A 21 -15.43 -18.38 7.34
N LEU A 22 -15.21 -18.11 8.63
CA LEU A 22 -14.83 -16.78 9.12
C LEU A 22 -13.52 -16.27 8.51
N ALA A 23 -12.61 -17.16 8.09
CA ALA A 23 -11.39 -16.77 7.39
C ALA A 23 -11.66 -16.16 6.00
N PHE A 24 -12.87 -16.24 5.45
CA PHE A 24 -13.24 -15.53 4.21
C PHE A 24 -13.87 -14.15 4.47
N LEU A 25 -14.10 -13.77 5.72
CA LEU A 25 -14.63 -12.45 6.05
C LEU A 25 -13.61 -11.31 5.80
N PRO A 26 -12.32 -11.42 6.20
CA PRO A 26 -11.34 -10.37 5.92
C PRO A 26 -11.19 -9.98 4.44
N PRO A 27 -11.09 -10.91 3.46
CA PRO A 27 -11.05 -10.51 2.04
C PRO A 27 -12.31 -9.76 1.60
N ALA A 28 -13.49 -10.15 2.08
CA ALA A 28 -14.73 -9.46 1.76
C ALA A 28 -14.77 -8.03 2.33
N ILE A 29 -14.33 -7.85 3.58
CA ILE A 29 -14.17 -6.52 4.18
C ILE A 29 -13.19 -5.69 3.38
N MET A 30 -12.02 -6.25 3.02
CA MET A 30 -11.02 -5.52 2.26
C MET A 30 -11.46 -5.17 0.85
N LEU A 31 -12.34 -5.96 0.22
CA LEU A 31 -12.99 -5.59 -1.03
C LEU A 31 -13.86 -4.35 -0.88
N VAL A 32 -14.68 -4.28 0.16
CA VAL A 32 -15.51 -3.09 0.45
C VAL A 32 -14.62 -1.88 0.73
N VAL A 33 -13.57 -2.05 1.54
CA VAL A 33 -12.62 -0.99 1.88
C VAL A 33 -11.90 -0.49 0.63
N ALA A 34 -11.32 -1.38 -0.18
CA ALA A 34 -10.62 -0.98 -1.41
C ALA A 34 -11.58 -0.28 -2.38
N TRP A 35 -12.81 -0.79 -2.53
CA TRP A 35 -13.81 -0.17 -3.39
C TRP A 35 -14.24 1.22 -2.91
N HIS A 36 -14.40 1.41 -1.60
CA HIS A 36 -14.87 2.69 -1.06
C HIS A 36 -13.76 3.75 -0.99
N PHE A 37 -12.53 3.35 -0.65
CA PHE A 37 -11.45 4.28 -0.36
C PHE A 37 -10.49 4.50 -1.55
N THR A 38 -10.56 3.71 -2.62
CA THR A 38 -9.84 4.03 -3.86
C THR A 38 -10.45 5.27 -4.49
N VAL A 39 -9.62 6.24 -4.85
CA VAL A 39 -10.04 7.42 -5.60
C VAL A 39 -9.68 7.17 -7.05
N ASN A 40 -10.59 7.47 -7.99
CA ASN A 40 -10.32 7.27 -9.41
C ASN A 40 -9.42 8.38 -9.99
N LEU A 41 -8.17 8.46 -9.52
CA LEU A 41 -7.17 9.44 -9.92
C LEU A 41 -5.77 8.82 -9.81
N PRO A 42 -5.04 8.69 -10.93
CA PRO A 42 -3.64 8.26 -10.88
C PRO A 42 -2.83 9.07 -9.87
N ARG A 43 -1.99 8.38 -9.10
CA ARG A 43 -1.17 9.02 -8.07
C ARG A 43 0.28 8.59 -8.19
N SER A 44 1.20 9.52 -7.93
CA SER A 44 2.63 9.20 -7.82
C SER A 44 3.14 8.37 -9.02
N ASP A 45 3.59 7.15 -8.75
CA ASP A 45 4.16 6.20 -9.70
C ASP A 45 3.15 5.81 -10.80
N ASP A 46 1.84 5.93 -10.59
CA ASP A 46 0.86 5.68 -11.66
C ASP A 46 1.08 6.65 -12.84
N TRP A 47 1.47 7.91 -12.58
CA TRP A 47 1.72 8.89 -13.63
C TRP A 47 2.95 8.58 -14.47
N THR A 48 3.99 8.02 -13.86
CA THR A 48 5.31 7.82 -14.52
C THR A 48 5.52 6.39 -14.99
N ILE A 49 4.90 5.40 -14.33
CA ILE A 49 5.08 3.97 -14.60
C ILE A 49 3.94 3.44 -15.47
N VAL A 50 2.71 3.86 -15.17
CA VAL A 50 1.49 3.24 -15.71
C VAL A 50 0.89 4.07 -16.84
N ALA A 51 0.75 5.39 -16.67
CA ALA A 51 0.15 6.28 -17.66
C ALA A 51 0.80 6.16 -19.06
N PRO A 52 2.13 6.20 -19.22
CA PRO A 52 2.75 6.15 -20.54
C PRO A 52 2.43 4.84 -21.27
N VAL A 53 2.43 3.73 -20.56
CA VAL A 53 2.12 2.40 -21.13
C VAL A 53 0.68 2.35 -21.60
N ILE A 54 -0.27 2.84 -20.81
CA ILE A 54 -1.69 2.81 -21.18
C ILE A 54 -1.94 3.70 -22.39
N VAL A 55 -1.35 4.90 -22.43
CA VAL A 55 -1.55 5.81 -23.55
C VAL A 55 -0.97 5.25 -24.84
N GLU A 56 0.25 4.70 -24.80
CA GLU A 56 0.84 4.03 -25.97
C GLU A 56 0.02 2.79 -26.39
N ALA A 57 -0.56 2.05 -25.44
CA ALA A 57 -1.46 0.94 -25.74
C ALA A 57 -2.74 1.39 -26.43
N ARG A 58 -3.38 2.47 -25.94
CA ARG A 58 -4.59 3.05 -26.52
C ARG A 58 -4.32 3.65 -27.91
N ALA A 59 -3.11 4.18 -28.12
CA ALA A 59 -2.65 4.70 -29.41
C ALA A 59 -2.27 3.58 -30.41
N GLY A 60 -2.26 2.31 -30.01
CA GLY A 60 -1.81 1.19 -30.86
C GLY A 60 -0.30 1.19 -31.12
N LYS A 61 0.49 1.82 -30.24
CA LYS A 61 1.94 2.03 -30.37
C LYS A 61 2.77 1.35 -29.28
N LEU A 62 2.12 0.61 -28.37
CA LEU A 62 2.82 -0.12 -27.32
C LEU A 62 3.81 -1.13 -27.92
N SER A 63 5.08 -0.98 -27.55
CA SER A 63 6.16 -1.87 -27.97
C SER A 63 6.73 -2.63 -26.76
N TRP A 64 7.53 -3.67 -27.04
CA TRP A 64 8.26 -4.37 -25.99
C TRP A 64 9.21 -3.44 -25.23
N ASP A 65 9.89 -2.52 -25.94
CA ASP A 65 10.80 -1.55 -25.32
C ASP A 65 10.07 -0.65 -24.32
N HIS A 66 8.83 -0.22 -24.63
CA HIS A 66 8.02 0.55 -23.69
C HIS A 66 7.61 -0.27 -22.46
N LEU A 67 7.23 -1.53 -22.64
CA LEU A 67 6.87 -2.42 -21.54
C LEU A 67 8.05 -2.75 -20.63
N HIS A 68 9.21 -2.99 -21.23
CA HIS A 68 10.44 -3.41 -20.56
C HIS A 68 11.32 -2.23 -20.12
N ALA A 69 10.93 -0.99 -20.44
CA ALA A 69 11.63 0.21 -20.01
C ALA A 69 11.81 0.22 -18.48
N GLN A 70 13.03 0.48 -18.02
CA GLN A 70 13.31 0.56 -16.60
C GLN A 70 12.65 1.80 -15.99
N VAL A 71 12.00 1.64 -14.82
CA VAL A 71 11.61 2.76 -13.98
C VAL A 71 12.09 2.55 -12.55
N GLY A 72 12.90 3.49 -12.07
CA GLY A 72 13.65 3.32 -10.84
C GLY A 72 14.57 2.11 -10.94
N ASP A 73 14.44 1.16 -10.01
CA ASP A 73 15.30 -0.03 -9.94
C ASP A 73 14.71 -1.28 -10.62
N ALA A 74 13.56 -1.16 -11.27
CA ALA A 74 12.81 -2.31 -11.78
C ALA A 74 12.40 -2.15 -13.25
N ARG A 75 12.42 -3.27 -13.97
CA ARG A 75 11.62 -3.48 -15.19
C ARG A 75 10.43 -4.32 -14.79
N MET A 76 9.25 -3.91 -15.26
CA MET A 76 7.99 -4.44 -14.74
C MET A 76 6.97 -4.69 -15.86
N PRO A 77 7.33 -5.43 -16.93
CA PRO A 77 6.44 -5.61 -18.06
C PRO A 77 5.16 -6.37 -17.69
N VAL A 78 5.22 -7.32 -16.74
CA VAL A 78 4.03 -8.09 -16.32
C VAL A 78 2.94 -7.21 -15.69
N PRO A 79 3.19 -6.46 -14.61
CA PRO A 79 2.15 -5.60 -14.04
C PRO A 79 1.74 -4.49 -15.01
N ARG A 80 2.65 -3.96 -15.84
CA ARG A 80 2.30 -2.97 -16.89
C ARG A 80 1.31 -3.51 -17.91
N LEU A 81 1.47 -4.77 -18.34
CA LEU A 81 0.50 -5.44 -19.21
C LEU A 81 -0.86 -5.59 -18.52
N VAL A 82 -0.89 -5.92 -17.23
CA VAL A 82 -2.14 -6.01 -16.48
C VAL A 82 -2.80 -4.64 -16.33
N HIS A 83 -2.03 -3.60 -15.99
CA HIS A 83 -2.52 -2.21 -15.93
C HIS A 83 -3.08 -1.77 -17.29
N ALA A 84 -2.36 -2.01 -18.39
CA ALA A 84 -2.84 -1.68 -19.73
C ALA A 84 -4.14 -2.42 -20.06
N ALA A 85 -4.23 -3.72 -19.79
CA ALA A 85 -5.43 -4.51 -20.06
C ALA A 85 -6.65 -4.00 -19.24
N LEU A 86 -6.46 -3.69 -17.96
CA LEU A 86 -7.51 -3.13 -17.12
C LEU A 86 -7.92 -1.74 -17.62
N ALA A 87 -6.95 -0.85 -17.83
CA ALA A 87 -7.25 0.52 -18.23
C ALA A 87 -7.94 0.62 -19.59
N LEU A 88 -7.56 -0.23 -20.56
CA LEU A 88 -8.23 -0.28 -21.86
C LEU A 88 -9.67 -0.82 -21.78
N SER A 89 -9.99 -1.64 -20.78
CA SER A 89 -11.32 -2.23 -20.60
C SER A 89 -12.23 -1.44 -19.66
N THR A 90 -11.69 -0.53 -18.85
CA THR A 90 -12.44 0.20 -17.82
C THR A 90 -12.34 1.72 -17.94
N ASP A 91 -11.75 2.23 -19.02
CA ASP A 91 -11.34 3.64 -19.18
C ASP A 91 -10.50 4.14 -18.00
N TRP A 92 -9.53 3.30 -17.62
CA TRP A 92 -8.60 3.51 -16.52
C TRP A 92 -9.24 3.83 -15.17
N ASP A 93 -10.31 3.10 -14.84
CA ASP A 93 -10.93 3.17 -13.53
C ASP A 93 -10.08 2.40 -12.49
N GLN A 94 -9.46 3.15 -11.56
CA GLN A 94 -8.53 2.60 -10.57
C GLN A 94 -9.16 1.58 -9.60
N HIS A 95 -10.49 1.58 -9.44
CA HIS A 95 -11.17 0.58 -8.61
C HIS A 95 -10.92 -0.85 -9.09
N TYR A 96 -10.79 -1.04 -10.41
CA TYR A 96 -10.51 -2.35 -10.99
C TYR A 96 -9.07 -2.80 -10.79
N GLU A 97 -8.13 -1.85 -10.71
CA GLU A 97 -6.73 -2.15 -10.39
C GLU A 97 -6.60 -2.56 -8.91
N SER A 98 -7.29 -1.85 -8.01
CA SER A 98 -7.44 -2.23 -6.59
C SER A 98 -8.12 -3.61 -6.43
N ALA A 99 -9.14 -3.90 -7.23
CA ALA A 99 -9.78 -5.21 -7.27
C ALA A 99 -8.82 -6.31 -7.79
N ALA A 100 -7.97 -6.00 -8.76
CA ALA A 100 -6.95 -6.93 -9.24
C ALA A 100 -5.91 -7.25 -8.17
N ILE A 101 -5.47 -6.26 -7.38
CA ILE A 101 -4.61 -6.47 -6.20
C ILE A 101 -5.28 -7.49 -5.27
N LEU A 102 -6.54 -7.25 -4.89
CA LEU A 102 -7.29 -8.16 -4.02
C LEU A 102 -7.46 -9.56 -4.61
N PHE A 103 -7.68 -9.66 -5.92
CA PHE A 103 -7.76 -10.95 -6.60
C PHE A 103 -6.46 -11.75 -6.44
N PHE A 104 -5.30 -11.15 -6.74
CA PHE A 104 -4.02 -11.85 -6.59
C PHE A 104 -3.69 -12.15 -5.12
N THR A 105 -4.03 -11.26 -4.20
CA THR A 105 -3.89 -11.52 -2.76
C THR A 105 -4.82 -12.65 -2.30
N PHE A 106 -6.04 -12.73 -2.82
CA PHE A 106 -6.97 -13.82 -2.55
C PHE A 106 -6.48 -15.16 -3.10
N LEU A 107 -5.96 -15.19 -4.33
CA LEU A 107 -5.28 -16.38 -4.85
C LEU A 107 -4.14 -16.83 -3.94
N THR A 108 -3.35 -15.88 -3.45
CA THR A 108 -2.26 -16.14 -2.52
C THR A 108 -2.77 -16.72 -1.18
N PHE A 109 -3.89 -16.23 -0.68
CA PHE A 109 -4.57 -16.80 0.49
C PHE A 109 -5.07 -18.23 0.23
N LEU A 110 -5.69 -18.50 -0.93
CA LEU A 110 -6.08 -19.87 -1.30
C LEU A 110 -4.87 -20.80 -1.35
N TYR A 111 -3.74 -20.33 -1.86
CA TYR A 111 -2.50 -21.10 -1.89
C TYR A 111 -2.01 -21.43 -0.48
N PHE A 112 -2.07 -20.46 0.43
CA PHE A 112 -1.76 -20.65 1.84
C PHE A 112 -2.71 -21.69 2.49
N LEU A 113 -4.01 -21.66 2.21
CA LEU A 113 -4.95 -22.67 2.72
C LEU A 113 -4.62 -24.08 2.21
N ILE A 114 -4.22 -24.22 0.96
CA ILE A 114 -3.78 -25.52 0.39
C ILE A 114 -2.52 -26.01 1.11
N LEU A 115 -1.55 -25.13 1.38
CA LEU A 115 -0.34 -25.47 2.15
C LEU A 115 -0.68 -25.93 3.57
N LEU A 116 -1.59 -25.24 4.26
CA LEU A 116 -2.09 -25.67 5.58
C LEU A 116 -2.78 -27.04 5.51
N GLY A 117 -3.58 -27.27 4.47
CA GLY A 117 -4.25 -28.53 4.21
C GLY A 117 -3.27 -29.71 4.08
N ARG A 118 -2.16 -29.48 3.39
CA ARG A 118 -1.08 -30.47 3.19
C ARG A 118 -0.23 -30.67 4.44
N ALA A 119 0.08 -29.60 5.19
CA ALA A 119 0.91 -29.67 6.39
C ALA A 119 0.17 -30.35 7.56
N PHE A 120 -1.15 -30.12 7.69
CA PHE A 120 -1.93 -30.54 8.86
C PHE A 120 -3.20 -31.33 8.52
N PRO A 121 -3.12 -32.44 7.74
CA PRO A 121 -4.30 -33.15 7.22
C PRO A 121 -5.22 -33.72 8.32
N ARG A 122 -4.65 -34.08 9.48
CA ARG A 122 -5.36 -34.69 10.62
C ARG A 122 -5.64 -33.73 11.77
N ALA A 123 -5.37 -32.43 11.60
CA ALA A 123 -5.55 -31.42 12.65
C ALA A 123 -6.45 -30.27 12.18
N PRO A 124 -7.76 -30.51 11.95
CA PRO A 124 -8.68 -29.52 11.42
C PRO A 124 -8.76 -28.25 12.28
N GLY A 125 -8.67 -28.37 13.61
CA GLY A 125 -8.64 -27.21 14.50
C GLY A 125 -7.41 -26.31 14.31
N LYS A 126 -6.20 -26.89 14.20
CA LYS A 126 -4.97 -26.13 13.91
C LYS A 126 -5.07 -25.43 12.56
N ARG A 127 -5.56 -26.13 11.53
CA ARG A 127 -5.81 -25.53 10.21
C ARG A 127 -6.80 -24.37 10.28
N ALA A 128 -7.91 -24.52 10.99
CA ALA A 128 -8.94 -23.49 11.06
C ALA A 128 -8.44 -22.22 11.76
N VAL A 129 -7.73 -22.36 12.89
CA VAL A 129 -7.11 -21.23 13.60
C VAL A 129 -6.08 -20.52 12.72
N LEU A 130 -5.21 -21.27 12.04
CA LEU A 130 -4.22 -20.70 11.11
C LEU A 130 -4.84 -20.09 9.86
N SER A 131 -5.95 -20.64 9.37
CA SER A 131 -6.68 -20.09 8.24
C SER A 131 -7.21 -18.71 8.60
N LEU A 132 -7.83 -18.58 9.78
CA LEU A 132 -8.31 -17.30 10.28
C LEU A 132 -7.16 -16.33 10.56
N ALA A 133 -6.16 -16.72 11.34
CA ALA A 133 -5.02 -15.87 11.65
C ALA A 133 -4.26 -15.44 10.38
N GLY A 134 -4.08 -16.36 9.43
CA GLY A 134 -3.47 -16.09 8.14
C GLY A 134 -4.30 -15.13 7.28
N SER A 135 -5.62 -15.31 7.25
CA SER A 135 -6.51 -14.37 6.57
C SER A 135 -6.45 -12.97 7.17
N LEU A 136 -6.53 -12.85 8.50
CA LEU A 136 -6.42 -11.58 9.19
C LEU A 136 -5.09 -10.87 8.85
N LEU A 137 -3.98 -11.60 8.84
CA LEU A 137 -2.67 -11.06 8.47
C LEU A 137 -2.56 -10.68 6.99
N ILE A 138 -3.02 -11.54 6.06
CA ILE A 138 -2.93 -11.30 4.61
C ILE A 138 -3.82 -10.13 4.20
N PHE A 139 -4.98 -9.95 4.84
CA PHE A 139 -5.94 -8.88 4.57
C PHE A 139 -5.90 -7.79 5.64
N TRP A 140 -4.71 -7.47 6.14
CA TRP A 140 -4.55 -6.48 7.20
C TRP A 140 -4.76 -5.04 6.66
N PRO A 141 -5.69 -4.24 7.21
CA PRO A 141 -5.86 -2.83 6.85
C PRO A 141 -4.63 -1.92 7.07
N ALA A 142 -3.68 -2.31 7.92
CA ALA A 142 -2.43 -1.57 8.14
C ALA A 142 -1.61 -1.45 6.86
N MET A 143 -1.84 -2.34 5.90
CA MET A 143 -1.34 -2.21 4.53
C MET A 143 -2.19 -1.25 3.69
N GLY A 144 -2.70 -0.15 4.25
CA GLY A 144 -3.69 0.71 3.59
C GLY A 144 -3.34 1.09 2.14
N MET A 145 -2.13 1.62 1.95
CA MET A 145 -1.56 1.93 0.63
C MET A 145 -1.52 0.71 -0.31
N TYR A 146 -1.35 -0.50 0.21
CA TYR A 146 -1.38 -1.71 -0.62
C TYR A 146 -2.74 -1.92 -1.28
N TRP A 147 -3.83 -1.53 -0.63
CA TRP A 147 -5.20 -1.79 -1.10
C TRP A 147 -5.75 -0.72 -2.03
N THR A 148 -5.32 0.53 -1.85
CA THR A 148 -5.88 1.70 -2.55
C THR A 148 -4.91 2.30 -3.58
N PHE A 149 -3.69 1.75 -3.71
CA PHE A 149 -2.69 2.25 -4.65
C PHE A 149 -2.38 1.23 -5.75
N PRO A 150 -2.91 1.41 -6.96
CA PRO A 150 -2.75 0.45 -8.06
C PRO A 150 -1.32 -0.03 -8.33
N THR A 151 -0.30 0.84 -8.23
CA THR A 151 1.11 0.44 -8.43
C THR A 151 1.56 -0.74 -7.55
N THR A 152 0.89 -1.04 -6.42
CA THR A 152 1.23 -2.20 -5.57
C THR A 152 0.83 -3.56 -6.17
N LEU A 153 0.10 -3.57 -7.29
CA LEU A 153 -0.24 -4.76 -8.07
C LEU A 153 0.99 -5.62 -8.39
N CYS A 154 2.14 -4.99 -8.65
CA CYS A 154 3.40 -5.68 -8.90
C CYS A 154 3.82 -6.61 -7.74
N TYR A 155 3.54 -6.22 -6.50
CA TYR A 155 3.85 -7.01 -5.31
C TYR A 155 2.85 -8.15 -5.10
N ALA A 156 1.57 -7.90 -5.39
CA ALA A 156 0.50 -8.90 -5.31
C ALA A 156 0.74 -10.06 -6.29
N ILE A 157 1.02 -9.73 -7.56
CA ILE A 157 1.34 -10.73 -8.59
C ILE A 157 2.61 -11.49 -8.21
N GLY A 158 3.70 -10.78 -7.89
CA GLY A 158 4.98 -11.42 -7.56
C GLY A 158 4.88 -12.40 -6.39
N THR A 159 4.19 -12.00 -5.31
CA THR A 159 3.94 -12.88 -4.15
C THR A 159 3.08 -14.09 -4.51
N SER A 160 2.02 -13.88 -5.30
CA SER A 160 1.16 -14.98 -5.77
C SER A 160 1.94 -16.02 -6.57
N LEU A 161 2.82 -15.57 -7.48
CA LEU A 161 3.68 -16.43 -8.28
C LEU A 161 4.69 -17.20 -7.42
N VAL A 162 5.31 -16.56 -6.43
CA VAL A 162 6.21 -17.23 -5.48
C VAL A 162 5.49 -18.34 -4.71
N LEU A 163 4.28 -18.09 -4.22
CA LEU A 163 3.50 -19.12 -3.52
C LEU A 163 3.01 -20.22 -4.46
N ALA A 164 2.73 -19.90 -5.72
CA ALA A 164 2.43 -20.89 -6.75
C ALA A 164 3.64 -21.83 -6.99
N ILE A 165 4.88 -21.31 -7.00
CA ILE A 165 6.10 -22.13 -7.06
C ILE A 165 6.16 -23.07 -5.86
N VAL A 166 5.99 -22.54 -4.64
CA VAL A 166 6.02 -23.35 -3.40
C VAL A 166 5.00 -24.49 -3.46
N LEU A 167 3.77 -24.20 -3.91
CA LEU A 167 2.73 -25.21 -4.10
C LEU A 167 3.07 -26.25 -5.17
N MET A 168 3.55 -25.80 -6.32
CA MET A 168 3.88 -26.64 -7.47
C MET A 168 4.99 -27.64 -7.11
N MET A 169 6.00 -27.18 -6.37
CA MET A 169 7.11 -28.04 -5.92
C MET A 169 6.63 -29.16 -4.99
N GLY A 170 5.54 -28.92 -4.25
CA GLY A 170 4.88 -29.93 -3.39
C GLY A 170 3.91 -30.89 -4.11
N THR A 171 3.73 -30.79 -5.43
CA THR A 171 2.84 -31.69 -6.18
C THR A 171 3.48 -33.07 -6.43
N ARG A 172 2.74 -33.99 -7.08
CA ARG A 172 3.26 -35.30 -7.55
C ARG A 172 3.74 -35.29 -9.01
N TRP A 173 3.84 -34.11 -9.64
CA TRP A 173 4.29 -34.00 -11.02
C TRP A 173 5.73 -34.50 -11.19
N HIS A 174 6.08 -34.83 -12.44
CA HIS A 174 7.44 -35.22 -12.78
C HIS A 174 8.43 -34.09 -12.39
N PRO A 175 9.61 -34.39 -11.79
CA PRO A 175 10.52 -33.35 -11.30
C PRO A 175 10.91 -32.31 -12.34
N VAL A 176 11.15 -32.74 -13.58
CA VAL A 176 11.47 -31.82 -14.69
C VAL A 176 10.31 -30.87 -14.99
N ALA A 177 9.06 -31.36 -14.98
CA ALA A 177 7.89 -30.51 -15.20
C ALA A 177 7.70 -29.49 -14.07
N LYS A 178 7.98 -29.87 -12.81
CA LYS A 178 7.98 -28.94 -11.68
C LYS A 178 9.02 -27.84 -11.85
N VAL A 179 10.23 -28.20 -12.30
CA VAL A 179 11.31 -27.23 -12.49
C VAL A 179 11.04 -26.30 -13.67
N ILE A 180 10.55 -26.83 -14.80
CA ILE A 180 10.18 -25.99 -15.96
C ILE A 180 9.03 -25.05 -15.57
N GLY A 181 7.94 -25.58 -15.01
CA GLY A 181 6.82 -24.76 -14.56
C GLY A 181 7.22 -23.74 -13.49
N GLY A 182 8.07 -24.14 -12.54
CA GLY A 182 8.63 -23.26 -11.52
C GLY A 182 9.53 -22.16 -12.12
N ALA A 183 10.33 -22.47 -13.13
CA ALA A 183 11.18 -21.51 -13.83
C ALA A 183 10.34 -20.51 -14.64
N CYS A 184 9.27 -20.95 -15.30
CA CYS A 184 8.32 -20.05 -15.96
C CYS A 184 7.67 -19.09 -14.95
N LEU A 185 7.24 -19.59 -13.79
CA LEU A 185 6.67 -18.75 -12.74
C LEU A 185 7.72 -17.80 -12.13
N ALA A 186 8.97 -18.25 -11.96
CA ALA A 186 10.05 -17.42 -11.43
C ALA A 186 10.48 -16.32 -12.41
N PHE A 187 10.48 -16.61 -13.71
CA PHE A 187 10.65 -15.62 -14.77
C PHE A 187 9.55 -14.56 -14.69
N LEU A 188 8.28 -14.98 -14.71
CA LEU A 188 7.15 -14.05 -14.58
C LEU A 188 7.20 -13.23 -13.29
N ALA A 189 7.67 -13.81 -12.17
CA ALA A 189 7.86 -13.07 -10.93
C ALA A 189 9.00 -12.04 -11.04
N GLY A 190 10.14 -12.40 -11.64
CA GLY A 190 11.24 -11.45 -11.91
C GLY A 190 10.77 -10.23 -12.71
N GLU A 191 9.83 -10.45 -13.63
CA GLU A 191 9.21 -9.41 -14.47
C GLU A 191 8.10 -8.60 -13.76
N THR A 192 7.84 -8.82 -12.46
CA THR A 192 6.89 -7.99 -11.70
C THR A 192 7.56 -6.88 -10.93
N PHE A 193 8.62 -7.19 -10.18
CA PHE A 193 9.39 -6.23 -9.39
C PHE A 193 10.74 -6.85 -8.98
N LEU A 194 11.68 -6.04 -8.50
CA LEU A 194 13.01 -6.52 -8.07
C LEU A 194 12.94 -7.66 -7.03
N SER A 195 11.97 -7.62 -6.11
CA SER A 195 11.78 -8.69 -5.11
C SER A 195 11.27 -10.00 -5.72
N GLY A 196 10.65 -9.95 -6.90
CA GLY A 196 10.18 -11.13 -7.62
C GLY A 196 11.33 -12.01 -8.14
N TRP A 197 12.52 -11.45 -8.36
CA TRP A 197 13.73 -12.22 -8.69
C TRP A 197 14.14 -13.21 -7.59
N LEU A 198 13.71 -12.98 -6.34
CA LEU A 198 13.91 -13.93 -5.24
C LEU A 198 13.16 -15.26 -5.46
N ALA A 199 12.19 -15.30 -6.38
CA ALA A 199 11.50 -16.52 -6.80
C ALA A 199 12.48 -17.58 -7.33
N TRP A 200 13.56 -17.17 -8.00
CA TRP A 200 14.62 -18.07 -8.45
C TRP A 200 15.35 -18.74 -7.29
N GLY A 201 15.63 -17.98 -6.23
CA GLY A 201 16.20 -18.51 -4.99
C GLY A 201 15.27 -19.51 -4.32
N VAL A 202 13.98 -19.19 -4.24
CA VAL A 202 12.93 -20.09 -3.72
C VAL A 202 12.89 -21.39 -4.52
N LEU A 203 12.85 -21.31 -5.85
CA LEU A 203 12.84 -22.46 -6.74
C LEU A 203 14.08 -23.34 -6.55
N LEU A 204 15.26 -22.71 -6.49
CA LEU A 204 16.53 -23.42 -6.30
C LEU A 204 16.55 -24.15 -4.94
N VAL A 205 16.21 -23.46 -3.85
CA VAL A 205 16.18 -24.06 -2.51
C VAL A 205 15.21 -25.24 -2.45
N LEU A 206 13.99 -25.09 -2.98
CA LEU A 206 13.01 -26.17 -2.99
C LEU A 206 13.44 -27.35 -3.88
N THR A 207 14.11 -27.08 -5.00
CA THR A 207 14.71 -28.09 -5.87
C THR A 207 15.77 -28.88 -5.11
N LEU A 208 16.66 -28.21 -4.39
CA LEU A 208 17.70 -28.84 -3.56
C LEU A 208 17.11 -29.66 -2.40
N LEU A 209 16.10 -29.14 -1.71
CA LEU A 209 15.44 -29.84 -0.60
C LEU A 209 14.66 -31.07 -1.08
N ASN A 210 13.99 -30.99 -2.22
CA ASN A 210 13.34 -32.15 -2.85
C ASN A 210 14.38 -33.20 -3.31
N ALA A 211 15.52 -32.75 -3.86
CA ALA A 211 16.62 -33.63 -4.22
C ALA A 211 17.15 -34.42 -3.03
N TRP A 212 17.33 -33.72 -1.91
CA TRP A 212 17.75 -34.30 -0.64
C TRP A 212 16.74 -35.34 -0.14
N GLN A 213 15.45 -34.98 -0.14
CA GLN A 213 14.37 -35.84 0.33
C GLN A 213 14.29 -37.16 -0.46
N GLU A 214 14.39 -37.09 -1.79
CA GLU A 214 14.24 -38.27 -2.65
C GLU A 214 15.46 -39.20 -2.64
N GLY A 215 16.62 -38.75 -2.16
CA GLY A 215 17.87 -39.52 -2.16
C GLY A 215 18.40 -39.89 -3.56
N ARG A 216 17.76 -39.42 -4.63
CA ARG A 216 18.04 -39.80 -6.03
C ARG A 216 19.00 -38.81 -6.69
N ARG A 217 20.28 -38.86 -6.29
CA ARG A 217 21.33 -37.91 -6.72
C ARG A 217 21.52 -37.75 -8.24
N ARG A 218 21.07 -38.68 -9.09
CA ARG A 218 21.42 -38.70 -10.52
C ARG A 218 20.65 -37.70 -11.40
N ARG A 219 19.43 -37.29 -11.04
CA ARG A 219 18.57 -36.41 -11.89
C ARG A 219 18.56 -34.94 -11.48
N TRP A 220 18.95 -34.65 -10.24
CA TRP A 220 18.91 -33.30 -9.67
C TRP A 220 20.02 -32.36 -10.15
N PRO A 221 21.25 -32.81 -10.49
CA PRO A 221 22.24 -31.93 -11.12
C PRO A 221 21.72 -31.31 -12.41
N LEU A 222 21.01 -32.09 -13.23
CA LEU A 222 20.35 -31.58 -14.44
C LEU A 222 19.28 -30.55 -14.09
N ALA A 223 18.42 -30.84 -13.10
CA ALA A 223 17.36 -29.93 -12.69
C ALA A 223 17.93 -28.59 -12.15
N ILE A 224 18.99 -28.64 -11.35
CA ILE A 224 19.72 -27.45 -10.87
C ILE A 224 20.35 -26.70 -12.06
N GLY A 225 20.99 -27.43 -12.98
CA GLY A 225 21.54 -26.87 -14.20
C GLY A 225 20.49 -26.14 -15.04
N VAL A 226 19.28 -26.69 -15.16
CA VAL A 226 18.14 -26.04 -15.83
C VAL A 226 17.72 -24.77 -15.12
N VAL A 227 17.62 -24.77 -13.78
CA VAL A 227 17.29 -23.56 -13.01
C VAL A 227 18.35 -22.47 -13.20
N LEU A 228 19.64 -22.82 -13.11
CA LEU A 228 20.74 -21.87 -13.25
C LEU A 228 20.85 -21.34 -14.68
N LEU A 229 20.64 -22.20 -15.69
CA LEU A 229 20.60 -21.78 -17.09
C LEU A 229 19.43 -20.83 -17.34
N ALA A 230 18.23 -21.17 -16.87
CA ALA A 230 17.05 -20.34 -17.05
C ALA A 230 17.18 -18.99 -16.33
N LEU A 231 17.77 -18.98 -15.13
CA LEU A 231 18.14 -17.74 -14.43
C LEU A 231 19.16 -16.92 -15.23
N GLY A 232 20.20 -17.58 -15.76
CA GLY A 232 21.21 -16.91 -16.59
C GLY A 232 20.61 -16.26 -17.83
N LEU A 233 19.70 -16.95 -18.52
CA LEU A 233 18.96 -16.43 -19.67
C LEU A 233 18.05 -15.26 -19.27
N ALA A 234 17.33 -15.38 -18.16
CA ALA A 234 16.47 -14.31 -17.65
C ALA A 234 17.29 -13.05 -17.29
N LEU A 235 18.44 -13.21 -16.63
CA LEU A 235 19.34 -12.09 -16.33
C LEU A 235 19.97 -11.50 -17.59
N PHE A 236 20.26 -12.34 -18.59
CA PHE A 236 20.77 -11.88 -19.89
C PHE A 236 19.76 -11.01 -20.62
N ASP A 237 18.45 -11.30 -20.50
CA ASP A 237 17.37 -10.46 -21.05
C ASP A 237 17.14 -9.19 -20.21
N TYR A 238 17.18 -9.32 -18.88
CA TYR A 238 16.81 -8.24 -17.96
C TYR A 238 17.89 -7.18 -17.74
N LEU A 239 19.18 -7.55 -17.73
CA LEU A 239 20.29 -6.64 -17.38
C LEU A 239 20.79 -5.68 -18.48
N PRO A 240 20.67 -5.95 -19.79
CA PRO A 240 21.17 -5.02 -20.82
C PRO A 240 20.55 -3.64 -20.69
N GLY A 241 21.38 -2.61 -20.45
CA GLY A 241 20.94 -1.23 -20.23
C GLY A 241 20.29 -0.98 -18.87
N TRP A 242 20.48 -1.87 -17.88
CA TRP A 242 19.99 -1.64 -16.52
C TRP A 242 20.92 -0.67 -15.78
N GLU A 243 20.34 0.38 -15.23
CA GLU A 243 21.06 1.39 -14.45
C GLU A 243 20.61 1.35 -12.99
N SER A 244 21.53 1.13 -12.06
CA SER A 244 21.18 1.12 -10.63
C SER A 244 20.78 2.53 -10.17
N HIS A 245 19.54 2.69 -9.75
CA HIS A 245 19.07 3.87 -9.03
C HIS A 245 19.13 3.65 -7.51
N MET A 246 19.38 2.41 -7.06
CA MET A 246 19.62 2.05 -5.67
C MET A 246 20.79 2.88 -5.11
N GLY A 247 20.44 3.85 -4.27
CA GLY A 247 21.41 4.70 -3.58
C GLY A 247 21.68 6.06 -4.22
N GLN A 248 20.99 6.44 -5.30
CA GLN A 248 20.90 7.83 -5.74
C GLN A 248 20.01 8.64 -4.79
N ALA A 249 20.44 8.80 -3.54
CA ALA A 249 19.98 9.92 -2.76
C ALA A 249 20.50 11.19 -3.47
N LYS A 250 19.66 12.21 -3.64
CA LYS A 250 20.00 13.50 -4.28
C LYS A 250 21.18 14.26 -3.61
N SER A 251 21.79 13.72 -2.56
CA SER A 251 22.87 14.33 -1.80
C SER A 251 23.98 13.32 -1.56
N GLY A 252 25.24 13.70 -1.75
CA GLY A 252 26.46 12.91 -1.49
C GLY A 252 26.65 12.48 -0.02
N GLY A 253 25.67 11.77 0.53
CA GLY A 253 25.58 11.38 1.93
C GLY A 253 26.42 10.16 2.26
N VAL A 254 26.84 10.10 3.52
CA VAL A 254 27.57 9.00 4.14
C VAL A 254 26.82 7.68 3.91
N LYS A 255 27.54 6.61 3.53
CA LYS A 255 26.97 5.27 3.42
C LYS A 255 26.38 4.85 4.78
N PRO A 256 25.13 4.35 4.85
CA PRO A 256 24.58 3.89 6.11
C PRO A 256 25.47 2.82 6.76
N SER A 257 25.62 2.90 8.07
CA SER A 257 26.30 1.92 8.90
C SER A 257 25.51 0.61 8.97
N LEU A 258 26.19 -0.49 9.34
CA LEU A 258 25.54 -1.78 9.57
C LEU A 258 24.43 -1.70 10.64
N LEU A 259 24.63 -0.84 11.65
CA LEU A 259 23.64 -0.60 12.69
C LEU A 259 22.37 0.02 12.11
N GLU A 260 22.48 1.01 11.22
CA GLU A 260 21.31 1.64 10.58
C GLU A 260 20.52 0.65 9.72
N TYR A 261 21.20 -0.20 8.93
CA TYR A 261 20.52 -1.28 8.21
C TYR A 261 19.83 -2.26 9.16
N THR A 262 20.47 -2.63 10.26
CA THR A 262 19.91 -3.56 11.25
C THR A 262 18.67 -2.95 11.93
N VAL A 263 18.75 -1.69 12.35
CA VAL A 263 17.64 -0.95 12.96
C VAL A 263 16.49 -0.82 11.96
N PHE A 264 16.77 -0.49 10.70
CA PHE A 264 15.76 -0.39 9.66
C PHE A 264 15.08 -1.74 9.41
N PHE A 265 15.85 -2.83 9.27
CA PHE A 265 15.31 -4.17 9.05
C PHE A 265 14.44 -4.65 10.21
N CYS A 266 14.88 -4.42 11.46
CA CYS A 266 14.08 -4.73 12.63
C CYS A 266 12.78 -3.92 12.63
N ARG A 267 12.82 -2.60 12.41
CA ARG A 267 11.60 -1.78 12.31
C ARG A 267 10.66 -2.26 11.21
N TRP A 268 11.20 -2.61 10.03
CA TRP A 268 10.43 -3.19 8.94
C TRP A 268 9.76 -4.50 9.34
N MET A 269 10.46 -5.40 10.04
CA MET A 269 9.87 -6.62 10.54
C MET A 269 8.71 -6.30 11.51
N GLY A 270 8.90 -5.38 12.46
CA GLY A 270 7.88 -4.97 13.41
C GLY A 270 6.74 -4.11 12.84
N SER A 271 6.82 -3.69 11.57
CA SER A 271 5.89 -2.74 10.96
C SER A 271 4.42 -3.16 10.94
N PRO A 272 4.01 -4.44 10.74
CA PRO A 272 2.59 -4.81 10.76
C PRO A 272 1.89 -4.45 12.07
N PHE A 273 2.64 -4.44 13.17
CA PHE A 273 2.14 -4.25 14.53
C PHE A 273 2.40 -2.85 15.11
N SER A 274 3.13 -2.00 14.37
CA SER A 274 3.58 -0.69 14.85
C SER A 274 3.34 0.45 13.86
N SER A 275 2.87 0.16 12.65
CA SER A 275 2.59 1.16 11.62
C SER A 275 1.51 2.15 12.06
N ALA A 276 1.72 3.42 11.76
CA ALA A 276 0.69 4.46 11.77
C ALA A 276 0.75 5.27 10.47
N PRO A 277 -0.16 6.23 10.26
CA PRO A 277 -0.23 6.97 9.01
C PRO A 277 1.09 7.71 8.72
N PHE A 278 1.71 7.37 7.59
CA PHE A 278 3.02 7.89 7.16
C PHE A 278 3.07 9.42 7.09
N TRP A 279 1.94 10.07 6.82
CA TRP A 279 1.82 11.50 6.56
C TRP A 279 1.59 12.39 7.79
N ILE A 280 1.41 11.81 8.98
CA ILE A 280 1.19 12.60 10.21
C ILE A 280 2.56 12.90 10.85
N HIS A 281 3.37 13.69 10.15
CA HIS A 281 4.67 14.17 10.65
C HIS A 281 4.52 15.12 11.86
N ASP A 282 3.37 15.77 11.99
CA ASP A 282 3.10 16.74 13.05
C ASP A 282 2.92 16.09 14.45
N LEU A 283 2.90 14.76 14.55
CA LEU A 283 2.87 14.04 15.83
C LEU A 283 4.24 13.43 16.14
N ALA A 284 5.26 14.28 16.30
CA ALA A 284 6.62 13.85 16.65
C ALA A 284 6.69 12.79 17.80
N PRO A 285 5.89 12.89 18.89
CA PRO A 285 5.89 11.86 19.93
C PRO A 285 5.34 10.51 19.48
N ALA A 286 4.29 10.52 18.65
CA ALA A 286 3.67 9.29 18.15
C ALA A 286 4.58 8.58 17.15
N ALA A 287 5.24 9.33 16.26
CA ALA A 287 6.22 8.80 15.32
C ALA A 287 7.40 8.13 16.04
N GLN A 288 7.92 8.76 17.10
CA GLN A 288 9.00 8.18 17.89
C GLN A 288 8.58 6.88 18.61
N TRP A 289 7.37 6.84 19.19
CA TRP A 289 6.85 5.63 19.80
C TRP A 289 6.75 4.48 18.79
N GLN A 290 6.26 4.74 17.57
CA GLN A 290 6.17 3.74 16.50
C GLN A 290 7.55 3.20 16.11
N MET A 291 8.51 4.09 15.94
CA MET A 291 9.89 3.72 15.61
C MET A 291 10.51 2.81 16.68
N ASN A 292 10.22 3.07 17.96
CA ASN A 292 10.71 2.28 19.09
C ASN A 292 9.95 0.96 19.22
N ALA A 293 8.62 0.98 19.12
CA ALA A 293 7.79 -0.22 19.16
C ALA A 293 8.11 -1.17 18.02
N GLY A 294 8.25 -0.65 16.79
CA GLY A 294 8.65 -1.42 15.62
C GLY A 294 10.03 -2.04 15.77
N LEU A 295 10.98 -1.32 16.37
CA LEU A 295 12.33 -1.85 16.66
C LEU A 295 12.28 -2.99 17.68
N VAL A 296 11.58 -2.81 18.81
CA VAL A 296 11.48 -3.81 19.88
C VAL A 296 10.75 -5.05 19.38
N LEU A 297 9.54 -4.89 18.86
CA LEU A 297 8.73 -5.99 18.34
C LEU A 297 9.48 -6.71 17.21
N GLY A 298 9.99 -5.95 16.26
CA GLY A 298 10.74 -6.48 15.13
C GLY A 298 12.00 -7.23 15.52
N GLY A 299 12.80 -6.69 16.44
CA GLY A 299 13.97 -7.37 16.98
C GLY A 299 13.62 -8.70 17.66
N THR A 300 12.56 -8.72 18.48
CA THR A 300 12.05 -9.95 19.09
C THR A 300 11.61 -10.97 18.03
N PHE A 301 10.90 -10.53 17.00
CA PHE A 301 10.46 -11.41 15.92
C PHE A 301 11.62 -11.94 15.07
N VAL A 302 12.61 -11.12 14.75
CA VAL A 302 13.81 -11.56 14.03
C VAL A 302 14.51 -12.69 14.79
N LEU A 303 14.70 -12.54 16.09
CA LEU A 303 15.31 -13.59 16.93
C LEU A 303 14.48 -14.88 16.96
N GLY A 304 13.15 -14.75 17.10
CA GLY A 304 12.24 -15.90 17.09
C GLY A 304 12.23 -16.65 15.75
N ILE A 305 12.13 -15.91 14.65
CA ILE A 305 12.13 -16.44 13.27
C ILE A 305 13.48 -17.08 12.96
N ALA A 306 14.60 -16.47 13.34
CA ALA A 306 15.93 -17.04 13.15
C ALA A 306 16.08 -18.35 13.92
N SER A 307 15.72 -18.35 15.21
CA SER A 307 15.80 -19.53 16.08
C SER A 307 15.01 -20.70 15.50
N ILE A 308 13.78 -20.45 15.05
CA ILE A 308 12.93 -21.52 14.55
C ILE A 308 13.34 -22.03 13.18
N SER A 309 13.86 -21.15 12.32
CA SER A 309 14.39 -21.51 11.01
C SER A 309 15.63 -22.39 11.14
N VAL A 310 16.51 -22.08 12.10
CA VAL A 310 17.68 -22.92 12.42
C VAL A 310 17.25 -24.30 12.92
N LEU A 311 16.31 -24.37 13.86
CA LEU A 311 15.77 -25.65 14.36
C LEU A 311 15.14 -26.48 13.23
N ALA A 312 14.36 -25.84 12.36
CA ALA A 312 13.76 -26.48 11.20
C ALA A 312 14.81 -27.00 10.22
N LEU A 313 15.86 -26.22 9.95
CA LEU A 313 16.96 -26.63 9.07
C LEU A 313 17.70 -27.85 9.64
N ILE A 314 18.05 -27.82 10.93
CA ILE A 314 18.68 -28.96 11.61
C ILE A 314 17.79 -30.21 11.49
N ARG A 315 16.47 -30.07 11.66
CA ARG A 315 15.53 -31.18 11.51
C ARG A 315 15.48 -31.70 10.07
N CYS A 316 15.44 -30.82 9.07
CA CYS A 316 15.49 -31.19 7.65
C CYS A 316 16.76 -31.97 7.29
N LEU A 317 17.90 -31.61 7.88
CA LEU A 317 19.17 -32.29 7.64
C LEU A 317 19.20 -33.69 8.29
N LYS A 318 18.54 -33.86 9.44
CA LYS A 318 18.49 -35.14 10.17
C LYS A 318 17.40 -36.08 9.67
N ASP A 319 16.29 -35.57 9.13
CA ASP A 319 15.12 -36.36 8.78
C ASP A 319 14.50 -35.91 7.45
N ARG A 320 14.66 -36.76 6.44
CA ARG A 320 14.14 -36.54 5.08
C ARG A 320 12.62 -36.44 5.04
N THR A 321 11.92 -37.13 5.94
CA THR A 321 10.45 -37.07 5.98
C THR A 321 9.96 -35.73 6.52
N ALA A 322 10.69 -35.15 7.47
CA ALA A 322 10.42 -33.82 7.98
C ALA A 322 10.69 -32.73 6.92
N THR A 323 11.69 -32.92 6.05
CA THR A 323 12.01 -31.99 4.96
C THR A 323 10.80 -31.66 4.10
N GLY A 324 10.02 -32.67 3.67
CA GLY A 324 8.86 -32.44 2.82
C GLY A 324 7.76 -31.59 3.47
N LYS A 325 7.68 -31.59 4.81
CA LYS A 325 6.71 -30.76 5.56
C LYS A 325 7.24 -29.37 5.87
N LEU A 326 8.54 -29.25 6.16
CA LEU A 326 9.17 -28.00 6.59
C LEU A 326 9.64 -27.12 5.41
N ALA A 327 10.02 -27.72 4.28
CA ALA A 327 10.59 -27.02 3.14
C ALA A 327 9.69 -25.88 2.59
N PRO A 328 8.36 -26.05 2.42
CA PRO A 328 7.50 -24.95 1.97
C PRO A 328 7.54 -23.74 2.90
N TRP A 329 7.51 -23.97 4.21
CA TRP A 329 7.52 -22.91 5.21
C TRP A 329 8.89 -22.24 5.32
N LEU A 330 9.97 -23.01 5.22
CA LEU A 330 11.33 -22.47 5.15
C LEU A 330 11.50 -21.55 3.93
N ALA A 331 10.99 -21.96 2.77
CA ALA A 331 11.07 -21.19 1.54
C ALA A 331 10.28 -19.88 1.63
N ILE A 332 9.07 -19.91 2.17
CA ILE A 332 8.25 -18.70 2.40
C ILE A 332 8.95 -17.74 3.37
N THR A 333 9.47 -18.25 4.50
CA THR A 333 10.21 -17.43 5.47
C THR A 333 11.47 -16.82 4.85
N ALA A 334 12.25 -17.61 4.12
CA ALA A 334 13.48 -17.16 3.48
C ALA A 334 13.21 -16.09 2.41
N PHE A 335 12.17 -16.30 1.58
CA PHE A 335 11.71 -15.30 0.62
C PHE A 335 11.38 -13.97 1.30
N ALA A 336 10.56 -14.01 2.35
CA ALA A 336 10.14 -12.81 3.06
C ALA A 336 11.33 -12.06 3.70
N ILE A 337 12.26 -12.79 4.34
CA ILE A 337 13.48 -12.20 4.91
C ILE A 337 14.34 -11.56 3.82
N ALA A 338 14.57 -12.27 2.70
CA ALA A 338 15.36 -11.75 1.60
C ALA A 338 14.71 -10.50 0.97
N ALA A 339 13.38 -10.49 0.82
CA ALA A 339 12.65 -9.31 0.36
C ALA A 339 12.82 -8.13 1.32
N GLY A 340 12.76 -8.38 2.63
CA GLY A 340 13.03 -7.38 3.66
C GLY A 340 14.46 -6.82 3.64
N VAL A 341 15.45 -7.67 3.33
CA VAL A 341 16.83 -7.24 3.13
C VAL A 341 16.94 -6.33 1.91
N LEU A 342 16.31 -6.68 0.78
CA LEU A 342 16.27 -5.82 -0.42
C LEU A 342 15.61 -4.46 -0.13
N VAL A 343 14.48 -4.46 0.59
CA VAL A 343 13.81 -3.21 1.00
C VAL A 343 14.73 -2.37 1.89
N THR A 344 15.39 -3.00 2.87
CA THR A 344 16.36 -2.34 3.75
C THR A 344 17.49 -1.70 2.95
N LEU A 345 18.15 -2.47 2.08
CA LEU A 345 19.26 -1.97 1.25
C LEU A 345 18.83 -0.82 0.34
N GLY A 346 17.64 -0.92 -0.27
CA GLY A 346 17.12 0.09 -1.17
C GLY A 346 16.58 1.34 -0.47
N ARG A 347 16.17 1.26 0.81
CA ARG A 347 15.38 2.34 1.45
C ARG A 347 16.00 2.99 2.69
N THR A 348 17.03 2.41 3.31
CA THR A 348 17.67 3.01 4.51
C THR A 348 18.21 4.43 4.27
N ARG A 349 18.58 4.79 3.03
CA ARG A 349 19.11 6.11 2.67
C ARG A 349 18.06 7.22 2.50
N PHE A 350 16.77 6.87 2.45
CA PHE A 350 15.70 7.85 2.20
C PHE A 350 15.19 8.45 3.50
N SER A 351 14.49 7.63 4.28
CA SER A 351 14.04 8.00 5.63
C SER A 351 13.75 6.73 6.43
N PRO A 352 13.99 6.74 7.75
CA PRO A 352 13.62 5.63 8.62
C PRO A 352 12.12 5.29 8.55
N THR A 353 11.25 6.22 8.16
CA THR A 353 9.80 5.98 8.07
C THR A 353 9.41 5.07 6.90
N PHE A 354 10.27 4.89 5.90
CA PHE A 354 9.96 4.04 4.74
C PHE A 354 9.74 2.58 5.13
N CYS A 355 10.29 2.11 6.26
CA CYS A 355 10.07 0.75 6.74
C CYS A 355 8.60 0.45 7.11
N PHE A 356 7.76 1.49 7.29
CA PHE A 356 6.35 1.37 7.65
C PHE A 356 5.39 1.56 6.45
N LEU A 357 5.90 1.79 5.24
CA LEU A 357 5.02 1.93 4.08
C LEU A 357 4.26 0.62 3.83
N GLY A 358 2.93 0.72 3.74
CA GLY A 358 2.02 -0.43 3.64
C GLY A 358 2.38 -1.42 2.54
N ARG A 359 2.94 -0.93 1.42
CA ARG A 359 3.42 -1.79 0.33
C ARG A 359 4.56 -2.74 0.72
N TYR A 360 5.45 -2.36 1.64
CA TYR A 360 6.54 -3.22 2.11
C TYR A 360 6.14 -4.12 3.27
N VAL A 361 5.14 -3.71 4.06
CA VAL A 361 4.54 -4.52 5.14
C VAL A 361 3.98 -5.84 4.57
N SER A 362 3.50 -5.82 3.32
CA SER A 362 3.01 -7.02 2.62
C SER A 362 4.01 -8.18 2.59
N PHE A 363 5.31 -7.90 2.53
CA PHE A 363 6.36 -8.93 2.55
C PHE A 363 6.66 -9.47 3.95
N SER A 364 6.63 -8.63 4.99
CA SER A 364 6.96 -9.08 6.35
C SER A 364 5.91 -10.05 6.90
N ILE A 365 4.64 -9.88 6.54
CA ILE A 365 3.55 -10.83 6.86
C ILE A 365 3.90 -12.27 6.48
N TRP A 366 4.55 -12.48 5.33
CA TRP A 366 4.95 -13.84 4.91
C TRP A 366 6.03 -14.45 5.80
N ALA A 367 6.90 -13.64 6.42
CA ALA A 367 7.86 -14.14 7.39
C ALA A 367 7.15 -14.71 8.63
N TYR A 368 6.08 -14.03 9.09
CA TYR A 368 5.25 -14.51 10.20
C TYR A 368 4.50 -15.79 9.86
N LEU A 369 3.88 -15.86 8.68
CA LEU A 369 3.13 -17.05 8.25
C LEU A 369 4.06 -18.24 8.02
N GLY A 370 5.21 -18.01 7.39
CA GLY A 370 6.26 -19.02 7.24
C GLY A 370 6.74 -19.54 8.60
N ALA A 371 7.10 -18.65 9.52
CA ALA A 371 7.55 -19.03 10.85
C ALA A 371 6.48 -19.74 11.69
N ALA A 372 5.21 -19.32 11.59
CA ALA A 372 4.10 -20.01 12.24
C ALA A 372 3.91 -21.44 11.70
N GLY A 373 4.04 -21.62 10.39
CA GLY A 373 4.04 -22.94 9.75
C GLY A 373 5.19 -23.83 10.21
N LEU A 374 6.41 -23.27 10.32
CA LEU A 374 7.58 -23.96 10.89
C LEU A 374 7.33 -24.37 12.34
N PHE A 375 6.88 -23.44 13.18
CA PHE A 375 6.60 -23.68 14.59
C PHE A 375 5.65 -24.83 14.79
N LEU A 376 4.51 -24.80 14.11
CA LEU A 376 3.49 -25.81 14.32
C LEU A 376 3.86 -27.16 13.74
N THR A 377 4.65 -27.19 12.66
CA THR A 377 5.18 -28.44 12.12
C THR A 377 6.16 -29.07 13.10
N LEU A 378 7.12 -28.31 13.63
CA LEU A 378 8.07 -28.78 14.64
C LEU A 378 7.38 -29.16 15.96
N TRP A 379 6.38 -28.38 16.36
CA TRP A 379 5.62 -28.62 17.59
C TRP A 379 4.78 -29.89 17.51
N SER A 380 4.26 -30.25 16.34
CA SER A 380 3.40 -31.41 16.16
C SER A 380 4.08 -32.76 16.44
N ASP A 381 5.41 -32.79 16.48
CA ASP A 381 6.20 -33.98 16.81
C ASP A 381 6.29 -34.23 18.33
N PHE A 382 5.90 -33.28 19.19
CA PHE A 382 5.94 -33.46 20.64
C PHE A 382 4.66 -34.16 21.15
N PRO A 383 4.77 -35.19 22.01
CA PRO A 383 3.62 -35.90 22.57
C PRO A 383 2.76 -34.96 23.43
N SER A 384 1.66 -34.47 22.85
CA SER A 384 0.81 -33.43 23.44
C SER A 384 -0.15 -34.01 24.49
N ARG A 385 0.29 -34.19 25.74
CA ARG A 385 -0.63 -34.27 26.89
C ARG A 385 -0.98 -32.84 27.33
N GLY A 386 -2.06 -32.26 26.79
CA GLY A 386 -2.70 -31.03 27.28
C GLY A 386 -1.96 -29.69 27.12
N ARG A 387 -0.69 -29.65 26.69
CA ARG A 387 0.09 -28.41 26.53
C ARG A 387 -0.27 -27.58 25.30
N ASP A 388 -0.76 -28.20 24.23
CA ASP A 388 -1.11 -27.51 22.96
C ASP A 388 -2.18 -26.42 23.16
N THR A 389 -3.12 -26.64 24.08
CA THR A 389 -4.16 -25.67 24.42
C THR A 389 -3.61 -24.45 25.15
N GLY A 390 -2.59 -24.60 26.00
CA GLY A 390 -2.07 -23.48 26.82
C GLY A 390 -1.40 -22.38 25.98
N ILE A 391 -0.54 -22.76 25.03
CA ILE A 391 0.19 -21.80 24.19
C ILE A 391 -0.77 -21.09 23.22
N LEU A 392 -1.69 -21.83 22.60
CA LEU A 392 -2.70 -21.23 21.73
C LEU A 392 -3.62 -20.28 22.52
N CYS A 393 -4.03 -20.66 23.74
CA CYS A 393 -4.84 -19.80 24.60
C CYS A 393 -4.12 -18.53 25.07
N ALA A 394 -2.79 -18.54 25.22
CA ALA A 394 -2.02 -17.37 25.61
C ALA A 394 -1.65 -16.46 24.43
N GLY A 395 -1.28 -17.05 23.29
CA GLY A 395 -0.84 -16.29 22.10
C GLY A 395 -2.00 -15.67 21.32
N LEU A 396 -3.14 -16.35 21.23
CA LEU A 396 -4.28 -15.88 20.42
C LEU A 396 -4.88 -14.55 20.94
N PRO A 397 -5.12 -14.33 22.24
CA PRO A 397 -5.61 -13.05 22.73
C PRO A 397 -4.65 -11.88 22.45
N VAL A 398 -3.34 -12.11 22.61
CA VAL A 398 -2.32 -11.09 22.30
C VAL A 398 -2.33 -10.78 20.80
N PHE A 399 -2.38 -11.81 19.95
CA PHE A 399 -2.49 -11.63 18.51
C PHE A 399 -3.77 -10.86 18.12
N LEU A 400 -4.92 -11.22 18.68
CA LEU A 400 -6.19 -10.55 18.39
C LEU A 400 -6.20 -9.11 18.88
N LEU A 401 -5.59 -8.82 20.04
CA LEU A 401 -5.44 -7.46 20.54
C LEU A 401 -4.55 -6.61 19.62
N LEU A 402 -3.40 -7.15 19.23
CA LEU A 402 -2.49 -6.50 18.29
C LEU A 402 -3.13 -6.30 16.91
N TYR A 403 -3.89 -7.30 16.46
CA TYR A 403 -4.64 -7.21 15.22
C TYR A 403 -5.74 -6.15 15.30
N ALA A 404 -6.57 -6.14 16.35
CA ALA A 404 -7.63 -5.15 16.53
C ALA A 404 -7.06 -3.73 16.57
N PHE A 405 -5.95 -3.54 17.29
CA PHE A 405 -5.25 -2.26 17.33
C PHE A 405 -4.71 -1.85 15.95
N GLY A 406 -4.04 -2.76 15.24
CA GLY A 406 -3.52 -2.48 13.90
C GLY A 406 -4.61 -2.35 12.83
N PHE A 407 -5.75 -3.02 12.99
CA PHE A 407 -6.92 -2.91 12.14
C PHE A 407 -7.51 -1.51 12.24
N TRP A 408 -7.78 -1.04 13.47
CA TRP A 408 -8.27 0.31 13.73
C TRP A 408 -7.32 1.37 13.17
N ARG A 409 -6.01 1.26 13.47
CA ARG A 409 -4.99 2.18 12.95
C ARG A 409 -4.87 2.14 11.42
N GLY A 410 -5.01 0.96 10.84
CA GLY A 410 -5.00 0.75 9.40
C GLY A 410 -6.15 1.45 8.71
N LEU A 411 -7.38 1.34 9.24
CA LEU A 411 -8.54 2.05 8.72
C LEU A 411 -8.35 3.57 8.78
N LEU A 412 -7.88 4.11 9.91
CA LEU A 412 -7.58 5.55 10.02
C LEU A 412 -6.51 5.99 9.01
N THR A 413 -5.56 5.11 8.68
CA THR A 413 -4.53 5.39 7.67
C THR A 413 -5.11 5.41 6.27
N ILE A 414 -5.96 4.43 5.94
CA ILE A 414 -6.65 4.35 4.64
C ILE A 414 -7.53 5.57 4.44
N GLU A 415 -8.30 5.95 5.45
CA GLU A 415 -9.16 7.13 5.41
C GLU A 415 -8.34 8.42 5.23
N ALA A 416 -7.26 8.59 5.98
CA ALA A 416 -6.37 9.74 5.83
C ALA A 416 -5.77 9.82 4.41
N ASP A 417 -5.34 8.68 3.85
CA ASP A 417 -4.79 8.55 2.50
C ASP A 417 -5.86 8.83 1.42
N HIS A 418 -7.08 8.34 1.62
CA HIS A 418 -8.23 8.61 0.77
C HIS A 418 -8.51 10.11 0.69
N PHE A 419 -8.61 10.79 1.83
CA PHE A 419 -8.82 12.23 1.83
C PHE A 419 -7.65 13.02 1.24
N ALA A 420 -6.41 12.58 1.48
CA ALA A 420 -5.25 13.20 0.83
C ALA A 420 -5.34 13.07 -0.70
N THR A 421 -5.80 11.91 -1.19
CA THR A 421 -5.98 11.66 -2.62
C THR A 421 -7.18 12.43 -3.20
N GLN A 422 -8.30 12.54 -2.48
CA GLN A 422 -9.44 13.39 -2.89
C GLN A 422 -9.05 14.86 -2.94
N ARG A 423 -8.20 15.30 -2.01
CA ARG A 423 -7.66 16.64 -2.03
C ARG A 423 -6.74 16.88 -3.22
N PHE A 424 -5.87 15.91 -3.52
CA PHE A 424 -5.04 15.94 -4.72
C PHE A 424 -5.91 15.96 -5.99
N ARG A 425 -7.03 15.23 -6.01
CA ARG A 425 -8.03 15.30 -7.09
C ARG A 425 -8.63 16.69 -7.25
N ALA A 426 -9.07 17.29 -6.16
CA ALA A 426 -9.62 18.63 -6.15
C ALA A 426 -8.63 19.67 -6.71
N ALA A 427 -7.38 19.56 -6.28
CA ALA A 427 -6.28 20.34 -6.80
C ALA A 427 -6.08 20.14 -8.31
N PHE A 428 -6.01 18.87 -8.73
CA PHE A 428 -5.80 18.48 -10.13
C PHE A 428 -6.93 18.95 -11.05
N GLU A 429 -8.19 18.94 -10.60
CA GLU A 429 -9.33 19.49 -11.34
C GLU A 429 -9.16 20.99 -11.65
N LEU A 430 -8.53 21.74 -10.74
CA LEU A 430 -8.28 23.18 -10.86
C LEU A 430 -6.94 23.51 -11.53
N MET A 431 -6.14 22.50 -11.86
CA MET A 431 -4.83 22.63 -12.49
C MET A 431 -4.77 23.56 -13.71
N PRO A 432 -5.76 23.56 -14.64
CA PRO A 432 -5.76 24.49 -15.78
C PRO A 432 -5.73 25.97 -15.39
N LEU A 433 -6.16 26.30 -14.16
CA LEU A 433 -6.29 27.68 -13.69
C LEU A 433 -4.96 28.25 -13.17
N TYR A 434 -4.03 27.40 -12.74
CA TYR A 434 -2.78 27.85 -12.11
C TYR A 434 -1.50 27.37 -12.80
N VAL A 435 -1.54 26.30 -13.61
CA VAL A 435 -0.33 25.81 -14.28
C VAL A 435 0.24 26.80 -15.29
N GLY A 436 1.54 27.05 -15.21
CA GLY A 436 2.27 28.04 -16.01
C GLY A 436 1.95 29.49 -15.63
N LYS A 437 0.99 29.71 -14.72
CA LYS A 437 0.58 31.04 -14.23
C LYS A 437 1.14 31.33 -12.83
N SER A 438 1.39 30.29 -12.02
CA SER A 438 1.93 30.43 -10.68
C SER A 438 2.73 29.20 -10.25
N PRO A 439 4.06 29.20 -10.50
CA PRO A 439 4.97 28.11 -10.12
C PRO A 439 4.93 27.77 -8.61
N ASP A 440 4.62 28.76 -7.78
CA ASP A 440 4.52 28.57 -6.33
C ASP A 440 3.20 27.89 -5.92
N ILE A 441 2.07 28.19 -6.60
CA ILE A 441 0.81 27.42 -6.41
C ILE A 441 1.07 25.97 -6.76
N GLU A 442 1.76 25.73 -7.86
CA GLU A 442 2.06 24.39 -8.32
C GLU A 442 2.88 23.59 -7.29
N ALA A 443 3.92 24.19 -6.71
CA ALA A 443 4.72 23.57 -5.65
C ALA A 443 3.88 23.30 -4.38
N ASP A 444 3.06 24.26 -3.95
CA ASP A 444 2.23 24.16 -2.74
C ASP A 444 1.11 23.11 -2.86
N VAL A 445 0.55 22.97 -4.06
CA VAL A 445 -0.60 22.10 -4.35
C VAL A 445 -0.15 20.66 -4.57
N LEU A 446 1.06 20.47 -5.09
CA LEU A 446 1.59 19.20 -5.52
C LEU A 446 2.75 18.71 -4.65
N ASP A 447 2.91 19.26 -3.44
CA ASP A 447 3.82 18.79 -2.37
C ASP A 447 3.45 17.39 -1.81
N HIS A 448 2.88 16.55 -2.67
CA HIS A 448 2.92 15.12 -2.47
C HIS A 448 4.30 14.65 -2.95
N PRO A 449 5.16 14.09 -2.07
CA PRO A 449 6.61 13.89 -2.32
C PRO A 449 6.97 12.91 -3.45
N PHE A 450 5.98 12.43 -4.19
CA PHE A 450 6.12 11.49 -5.28
C PHE A 450 5.34 11.88 -6.53
N SER A 451 4.71 13.06 -6.56
CA SER A 451 4.08 13.56 -7.79
C SER A 451 5.16 14.05 -8.77
N PRO A 452 4.96 13.86 -10.09
CA PRO A 452 5.82 14.49 -11.09
C PRO A 452 5.84 16.01 -10.90
N PRO A 453 6.84 16.71 -11.44
CA PRO A 453 6.82 18.16 -11.54
C PRO A 453 5.48 18.62 -12.13
N PRO A 454 4.91 19.72 -11.63
CA PRO A 454 3.60 20.21 -12.02
C PRO A 454 3.38 20.33 -13.54
N GLU A 455 4.36 20.85 -14.27
CA GLU A 455 4.30 20.96 -15.73
C GLU A 455 4.21 19.59 -16.40
N GLU A 456 4.98 18.63 -15.91
CA GLU A 456 4.96 17.25 -16.40
C GLU A 456 3.63 16.57 -16.05
N LEU A 457 3.14 16.74 -14.83
CA LEU A 457 1.85 16.22 -14.40
C LEU A 457 0.70 16.81 -15.24
N TRP A 458 0.77 18.10 -15.58
CA TRP A 458 -0.20 18.74 -16.47
C TRP A 458 -0.13 18.18 -17.89
N ARG A 459 1.08 18.03 -18.42
CA ARG A 459 1.32 17.41 -19.73
C ARG A 459 0.73 16.00 -19.77
N LEU A 460 1.05 15.17 -18.78
CA LEU A 460 0.54 13.80 -18.66
C LEU A 460 -0.98 13.79 -18.48
N GLY A 461 -1.53 14.67 -17.65
CA GLY A 461 -2.97 14.81 -17.42
C GLY A 461 -3.75 15.14 -18.69
N ARG A 462 -3.26 16.10 -19.49
CA ARG A 462 -3.83 16.40 -20.82
C ARG A 462 -3.72 15.23 -21.77
N TRP A 463 -2.54 14.62 -21.84
CA TRP A 463 -2.28 13.49 -22.71
C TRP A 463 -3.24 12.33 -22.41
N VAL A 464 -3.40 11.95 -21.14
CA VAL A 464 -4.34 10.90 -20.73
C VAL A 464 -5.80 11.30 -21.02
N LYS A 465 -6.18 12.56 -20.78
CA LYS A 465 -7.53 13.07 -21.08
C LYS A 465 -7.85 13.02 -22.58
N GLU A 466 -6.91 13.34 -23.46
CA GLU A 466 -7.07 13.29 -24.92
C GLU A 466 -7.45 11.88 -25.42
N TYR A 467 -6.99 10.83 -24.74
CA TYR A 467 -7.34 9.44 -25.05
C TYR A 467 -8.60 8.92 -24.35
N GLY A 468 -9.32 9.79 -23.62
CA GLY A 468 -10.53 9.43 -22.88
C GLY A 468 -10.30 8.55 -21.67
N LEU A 469 -9.06 8.50 -21.16
CA LEU A 469 -8.65 7.64 -20.04
C LEU A 469 -8.78 8.34 -18.67
N LEU A 470 -9.12 9.63 -18.66
CA LEU A 470 -9.30 10.40 -17.42
C LEU A 470 -10.74 10.90 -17.34
N ARG A 471 -11.49 10.36 -16.38
CA ARG A 471 -12.90 10.76 -16.13
C ARG A 471 -13.02 12.05 -15.31
N ILE A 472 -11.90 12.56 -14.80
CA ILE A 472 -11.87 13.74 -13.94
C ILE A 472 -12.08 15.00 -14.80
N PRO A 473 -13.08 15.84 -14.48
CA PRO A 473 -13.32 17.07 -15.21
C PRO A 473 -12.19 18.07 -14.92
N LEU A 474 -11.35 18.36 -15.91
CA LEU A 474 -10.46 19.53 -15.84
C LEU A 474 -11.31 20.79 -15.99
N VAL A 475 -11.36 21.61 -14.94
CA VAL A 475 -12.26 22.75 -14.86
C VAL A 475 -11.69 23.92 -15.66
N GLU A 476 -12.38 24.27 -16.74
CA GLU A 476 -12.02 25.43 -17.58
C GLU A 476 -12.36 26.76 -16.92
N GLU A 477 -11.67 27.83 -17.35
CA GLU A 477 -11.78 29.17 -16.77
C GLU A 477 -13.21 29.77 -16.85
N SER A 478 -13.98 29.41 -17.87
CA SER A 478 -15.38 29.82 -18.01
C SER A 478 -16.29 29.06 -17.03
N THR A 479 -16.07 27.75 -16.90
CA THR A 479 -16.91 26.84 -16.10
C THR A 479 -16.82 27.14 -14.61
N TRP A 480 -15.61 27.34 -14.06
CA TRP A 480 -15.51 27.67 -12.62
C TRP A 480 -16.15 29.03 -12.32
N ARG A 481 -15.92 30.06 -13.16
CA ARG A 481 -16.50 31.41 -12.94
C ARG A 481 -18.02 31.38 -12.91
N ASN A 482 -18.64 30.65 -13.83
CA ASN A 482 -20.09 30.51 -13.87
C ASN A 482 -20.63 29.82 -12.61
N ARG A 483 -19.83 28.94 -11.98
CA ARG A 483 -20.22 28.21 -10.77
C ARG A 483 -20.01 29.02 -9.49
N LEU A 484 -19.02 29.93 -9.42
CA LEU A 484 -18.71 30.74 -8.23
C LEU A 484 -19.82 31.72 -7.83
N GLY A 485 -20.63 32.18 -8.80
CA GLY A 485 -21.69 33.16 -8.58
C GLY A 485 -22.98 32.58 -8.00
N SER A 486 -23.08 31.25 -7.89
CA SER A 486 -24.26 30.55 -7.37
C SER A 486 -24.34 30.74 -5.85
N ALA A 487 -25.53 31.02 -5.33
CA ALA A 487 -25.78 30.91 -3.88
C ALA A 487 -25.41 29.49 -3.40
N PRO A 488 -25.04 29.31 -2.11
CA PRO A 488 -24.70 27.99 -1.58
C PRO A 488 -25.77 26.96 -1.94
N THR A 489 -25.37 25.88 -2.62
CA THR A 489 -26.30 24.79 -2.94
C THR A 489 -26.83 24.19 -1.63
N PRO A 490 -28.16 24.06 -1.45
CA PRO A 490 -28.70 23.36 -0.28
C PRO A 490 -28.13 21.94 -0.20
N GLY A 491 -27.42 21.63 0.89
CA GLY A 491 -26.75 20.34 1.08
C GLY A 491 -25.29 20.27 0.60
N GLY A 492 -24.78 21.33 -0.02
CA GLY A 492 -23.37 21.45 -0.38
C GLY A 492 -22.45 21.63 0.84
N ALA A 493 -21.14 21.71 0.58
CA ALA A 493 -20.16 21.92 1.62
C ALA A 493 -20.38 23.28 2.32
N THR A 494 -20.31 23.27 3.64
CA THR A 494 -20.48 24.47 4.50
C THR A 494 -19.20 24.76 5.25
N GLY A 495 -18.97 26.02 5.60
CA GLY A 495 -17.76 26.39 6.31
C GLY A 495 -17.61 27.88 6.47
N LYS A 496 -16.50 28.31 7.07
CA LYS A 496 -16.18 29.72 7.25
C LYS A 496 -14.72 30.00 6.93
N LEU A 497 -14.48 31.14 6.29
CA LEU A 497 -13.20 31.85 6.37
C LEU A 497 -13.16 32.58 7.72
N GLU A 498 -12.16 32.31 8.56
CA GLU A 498 -12.17 32.78 9.97
C GLU A 498 -11.07 33.78 10.31
N LYS A 499 -9.86 33.59 9.78
CA LYS A 499 -8.71 34.34 10.26
C LYS A 499 -7.67 34.57 9.18
N ILE A 500 -7.07 35.76 9.20
CA ILE A 500 -5.84 36.11 8.50
C ILE A 500 -4.85 36.58 9.54
N ASP A 501 -3.74 35.85 9.69
CA ASP A 501 -2.66 36.15 10.62
C ASP A 501 -1.35 36.35 9.87
N TRP A 502 -0.47 37.19 10.41
CA TRP A 502 0.93 37.21 10.01
C TRP A 502 1.74 36.22 10.84
N LYS A 503 2.37 35.21 10.22
CA LYS A 503 3.25 34.24 10.90
C LYS A 503 4.39 33.79 10.00
N ASP A 504 5.57 33.66 10.58
CA ASP A 504 6.76 33.09 9.92
C ASP A 504 7.06 33.74 8.56
N ALA A 505 6.98 35.08 8.52
CA ALA A 505 7.16 35.91 7.32
C ALA A 505 6.12 35.69 6.19
N SER A 506 5.00 35.04 6.47
CA SER A 506 3.92 34.77 5.52
C SER A 506 2.55 35.18 6.08
N TRP A 507 1.58 35.39 5.19
CA TRP A 507 0.17 35.49 5.58
C TRP A 507 -0.42 34.10 5.72
N GLN A 508 -0.86 33.77 6.93
CA GLN A 508 -1.58 32.56 7.25
C GLN A 508 -3.08 32.83 7.25
N ILE A 509 -3.76 32.34 6.22
CA ILE A 509 -5.21 32.40 6.09
C ILE A 509 -5.78 31.05 6.55
N SER A 510 -6.85 31.07 7.36
CA SER A 510 -7.43 29.84 7.87
C SER A 510 -8.94 29.90 8.05
N GLY A 511 -9.53 28.71 8.05
CA GLY A 511 -10.96 28.52 8.25
C GLY A 511 -11.26 27.06 8.52
N TRP A 512 -12.50 26.68 8.22
CA TRP A 512 -12.94 25.29 8.21
C TRP A 512 -13.98 25.06 7.11
N ALA A 513 -14.08 23.80 6.67
CA ALA A 513 -15.10 23.37 5.71
C ALA A 513 -15.48 21.90 5.94
N THR A 514 -16.77 21.61 5.93
CA THR A 514 -17.37 20.28 6.06
C THR A 514 -18.41 20.07 4.98
N ASP A 515 -18.68 18.83 4.61
CA ASP A 515 -19.86 18.46 3.84
C ASP A 515 -20.83 17.73 4.79
N PRO A 516 -21.90 18.43 5.22
CA PRO A 516 -22.85 17.87 6.17
C PRO A 516 -23.62 16.67 5.64
N SER A 517 -23.83 16.58 4.31
CA SER A 517 -24.64 15.53 3.69
C SER A 517 -23.96 14.16 3.77
N ARG A 518 -22.63 14.14 3.66
CA ARG A 518 -21.79 12.94 3.72
C ARG A 518 -21.05 12.76 5.04
N HIS A 519 -21.24 13.67 5.99
CA HIS A 519 -20.64 13.61 7.33
C HIS A 519 -19.10 13.59 7.33
N HIS A 520 -18.47 14.31 6.40
CA HIS A 520 -17.02 14.37 6.24
C HIS A 520 -16.53 15.81 6.05
N ARG A 521 -15.20 16.00 6.03
CA ARG A 521 -14.59 17.28 5.67
C ARG A 521 -14.70 17.51 4.16
N ALA A 522 -14.70 18.77 3.73
CA ALA A 522 -14.64 19.08 2.29
C ALA A 522 -13.37 18.45 1.66
N HIS A 523 -13.47 17.96 0.42
CA HIS A 523 -12.33 17.35 -0.29
C HIS A 523 -11.20 18.34 -0.50
N GLY A 524 -11.54 19.60 -0.74
CA GLY A 524 -10.58 20.68 -0.92
C GLY A 524 -11.16 22.02 -0.51
N VAL A 525 -10.26 22.98 -0.27
CA VAL A 525 -10.63 24.39 -0.17
C VAL A 525 -9.65 25.19 -1.00
N PHE A 526 -10.15 26.08 -1.84
CA PHE A 526 -9.34 27.06 -2.55
C PHE A 526 -9.78 28.47 -2.21
N LEU A 527 -8.86 29.40 -2.41
CA LEU A 527 -9.05 30.81 -2.12
C LEU A 527 -9.06 31.59 -3.41
N THR A 528 -9.97 32.56 -3.50
CA THR A 528 -10.05 33.51 -4.60
C THR A 528 -9.92 34.93 -4.07
N VAL A 529 -9.53 35.83 -4.96
CA VAL A 529 -9.47 37.26 -4.69
C VAL A 529 -10.31 37.99 -5.74
N GLN A 530 -11.09 38.97 -5.29
CA GLN A 530 -11.81 39.89 -6.16
C GLN A 530 -11.35 41.35 -5.94
N SER A 531 -10.90 42.03 -6.99
CA SER A 531 -10.48 43.43 -6.94
C SER A 531 -11.52 44.34 -7.59
N GLY A 532 -12.39 44.95 -6.78
CA GLY A 532 -13.52 45.75 -7.28
C GLY A 532 -14.45 44.92 -8.18
N ASN A 533 -14.68 45.39 -9.41
CA ASN A 533 -15.52 44.69 -10.39
C ASN A 533 -14.73 43.70 -11.26
N ALA A 534 -13.43 43.51 -11.02
CA ALA A 534 -12.65 42.53 -11.75
C ALA A 534 -13.19 41.10 -11.49
N PRO A 535 -13.06 40.18 -12.47
CA PRO A 535 -13.36 38.78 -12.26
C PRO A 535 -12.56 38.23 -11.09
N GLU A 536 -13.16 37.33 -10.31
CA GLU A 536 -12.44 36.59 -9.30
C GLU A 536 -11.24 35.86 -9.91
N GLN A 537 -10.13 35.86 -9.17
CA GLN A 537 -8.89 35.18 -9.52
C GLN A 537 -8.55 34.14 -8.46
N LEU A 538 -8.09 32.96 -8.89
CA LEU A 538 -7.61 31.92 -7.99
C LEU A 538 -6.30 32.36 -7.32
N LEU A 539 -6.30 32.45 -6.00
CA LEU A 539 -5.10 32.77 -5.22
C LEU A 539 -4.29 31.51 -4.90
N GLY A 540 -4.96 30.40 -4.63
CA GLY A 540 -4.31 29.12 -4.34
C GLY A 540 -5.24 28.12 -3.64
N PHE A 541 -4.68 26.96 -3.30
CA PHE A 541 -5.39 25.87 -2.63
C PHE A 541 -4.89 25.72 -1.19
N ALA A 542 -5.77 25.51 -0.23
CA ALA A 542 -5.42 25.38 1.17
C ALA A 542 -4.50 24.16 1.41
N GLN A 543 -3.38 24.40 2.10
CA GLN A 543 -2.22 23.51 2.16
C GLN A 543 -2.28 22.49 3.30
N LYS A 544 -2.86 22.83 4.46
CA LYS A 544 -2.77 21.98 5.66
C LYS A 544 -4.13 21.78 6.28
N ALA A 545 -4.44 20.52 6.61
CA ALA A 545 -5.55 20.22 7.50
C ALA A 545 -5.16 20.69 8.91
N ALA A 546 -6.01 21.49 9.54
CA ALA A 546 -5.80 22.01 10.88
C ALA A 546 -6.81 21.44 11.85
N LYS A 547 -6.38 21.22 13.10
CA LYS A 547 -7.27 20.72 14.14
C LYS A 547 -8.25 21.80 14.61
N ARG A 548 -9.54 21.48 14.70
CA ARG A 548 -10.61 22.38 15.14
C ARG A 548 -11.57 21.69 16.13
N PRO A 549 -11.16 21.51 17.40
CA PRO A 549 -11.96 20.77 18.39
C PRO A 549 -13.35 21.37 18.63
N LYS A 550 -13.48 22.71 18.59
CA LYS A 550 -14.76 23.40 18.80
C LYS A 550 -15.81 23.14 17.71
N ILE A 551 -15.40 22.65 16.54
CA ILE A 551 -16.33 22.28 15.47
C ILE A 551 -17.01 20.95 15.80
N GLU A 552 -16.35 20.07 16.58
CA GLU A 552 -16.91 18.78 17.02
C GLU A 552 -18.13 18.98 17.93
N GLU A 553 -18.17 20.08 18.69
CA GLU A 553 -19.31 20.41 19.53
C GLU A 553 -20.53 20.85 18.69
N ARG A 554 -20.28 21.41 17.50
CA ARG A 554 -21.31 21.97 16.63
C ARG A 554 -21.93 20.94 15.69
N PHE A 555 -21.16 19.94 15.27
CA PHE A 555 -21.63 18.87 14.41
C PHE A 555 -21.65 17.55 15.17
N SER A 556 -22.76 16.82 15.14
CA SER A 556 -22.93 15.53 15.84
C SER A 556 -21.95 14.42 15.42
N PHE A 557 -21.08 14.67 14.45
CA PHE A 557 -20.14 13.73 13.86
C PHE A 557 -18.75 13.87 14.52
N ARG A 558 -18.63 13.26 15.71
CA ARG A 558 -17.46 13.35 16.61
C ARG A 558 -16.13 12.90 16.02
N GLU A 559 -16.11 12.04 14.99
CA GLU A 559 -14.87 11.37 14.56
C GLU A 559 -14.10 12.13 13.46
N LEU A 560 -14.77 12.93 12.62
CA LEU A 560 -14.15 13.58 11.45
C LEU A 560 -14.03 15.11 11.55
N SER A 561 -14.78 15.71 12.47
CA SER A 561 -14.74 17.14 12.73
C SER A 561 -13.40 17.71 13.24
N PRO A 562 -12.49 16.97 13.93
CA PRO A 562 -11.23 17.56 14.36
C PRO A 562 -10.43 18.08 13.17
N HIS A 563 -10.54 17.48 11.99
CA HIS A 563 -9.68 17.79 10.83
C HIS A 563 -10.40 18.58 9.72
N ALA A 564 -11.53 19.21 10.04
CA ALA A 564 -12.27 20.08 9.13
C ALA A 564 -11.62 21.46 8.93
N GLY A 565 -10.64 21.81 9.76
CA GLY A 565 -9.89 23.04 9.61
C GLY A 565 -8.96 23.00 8.42
N TRP A 566 -8.74 24.15 7.80
CA TRP A 566 -7.77 24.31 6.74
C TRP A 566 -6.92 25.57 6.96
N VAL A 567 -5.69 25.53 6.46
CA VAL A 567 -4.74 26.64 6.51
C VAL A 567 -4.09 26.79 5.13
N PHE A 568 -3.99 28.04 4.69
CA PHE A 568 -3.31 28.47 3.48
C PHE A 568 -2.25 29.49 3.87
N ASN A 569 -0.98 29.21 3.58
CA ASN A 569 0.09 30.18 3.78
C ASN A 569 0.41 30.81 2.43
N VAL A 570 0.48 32.13 2.37
CA VAL A 570 0.82 32.86 1.15
C VAL A 570 1.90 33.89 1.43
N ASP A 571 2.89 33.92 0.55
CA ASP A 571 3.94 34.92 0.61
C ASP A 571 3.35 36.34 0.47
N PRO A 572 3.84 37.34 1.21
CA PRO A 572 3.31 38.69 1.20
C PRO A 572 3.44 39.36 -0.16
N THR A 573 4.55 39.14 -0.87
CA THR A 573 4.78 39.69 -2.21
C THR A 573 3.83 39.07 -3.22
N ARG A 574 3.56 37.75 -3.08
CA ARG A 574 2.57 37.05 -3.89
C ARG A 574 1.15 37.58 -3.63
N LEU A 575 0.77 37.75 -2.37
CA LEU A 575 -0.54 38.29 -2.03
C LEU A 575 -0.71 39.71 -2.58
N ALA A 576 0.29 40.58 -2.41
CA ALA A 576 0.24 41.94 -2.94
C ALA A 576 0.16 41.99 -4.48
N LYS A 577 0.83 41.07 -5.18
CA LYS A 577 0.79 40.97 -6.65
C LYS A 577 -0.56 40.45 -7.17
N ALA A 578 -1.12 39.44 -6.51
CA ALA A 578 -2.41 38.85 -6.89
C ALA A 578 -3.61 39.69 -6.44
N ALA A 579 -3.43 40.53 -5.41
CA ALA A 579 -4.52 41.22 -4.74
C ALA A 579 -4.13 42.66 -4.35
N PRO A 580 -4.41 43.65 -5.21
CA PRO A 580 -4.26 45.06 -4.88
C PRO A 580 -4.98 45.44 -3.58
N PRO A 581 -4.55 46.51 -2.88
CA PRO A 581 -5.24 47.03 -1.71
C PRO A 581 -6.74 47.25 -1.98
N GLY A 582 -7.59 46.81 -1.03
CA GLY A 582 -9.04 46.87 -1.18
C GLY A 582 -9.66 45.66 -1.89
N SER A 583 -8.86 44.68 -2.30
CA SER A 583 -9.38 43.40 -2.79
C SER A 583 -10.02 42.59 -1.66
N ILE A 584 -10.99 41.75 -2.03
CA ILE A 584 -11.72 40.88 -1.11
C ILE A 584 -11.33 39.43 -1.32
N LEU A 585 -10.97 38.77 -0.24
CA LEU A 585 -10.64 37.35 -0.17
C LEU A 585 -11.89 36.51 0.10
N ARG A 586 -12.06 35.45 -0.68
CA ARG A 586 -13.12 34.45 -0.51
C ARG A 586 -12.52 33.05 -0.48
N ALA A 587 -13.26 32.12 0.11
CA ALA A 587 -12.90 30.71 0.15
C ALA A 587 -14.05 29.85 -0.36
N TYR A 588 -13.72 28.77 -1.06
CA TYR A 588 -14.66 27.84 -1.66
C TYR A 588 -14.24 26.42 -1.34
N ALA A 589 -15.19 25.63 -0.86
CA ALA A 589 -15.04 24.19 -0.77
C ALA A 589 -15.36 23.54 -2.12
N ILE A 590 -14.66 22.46 -2.45
CA ILE A 590 -14.91 21.66 -3.64
C ILE A 590 -15.30 20.24 -3.22
N ASP A 591 -16.35 19.73 -3.84
CA ASP A 591 -16.74 18.31 -3.81
C ASP A 591 -16.36 17.68 -5.16
N THR A 592 -15.29 16.89 -5.16
CA THR A 592 -14.78 16.21 -6.36
C THR A 592 -15.72 15.13 -6.91
N ASP A 593 -16.68 14.63 -6.14
CA ASP A 593 -17.59 13.60 -6.64
C ASP A 593 -18.70 14.22 -7.50
N THR A 594 -19.14 15.43 -7.16
CA THR A 594 -20.17 16.18 -7.91
C THR A 594 -19.57 17.26 -8.82
N GLY A 595 -18.31 17.65 -8.58
CA GLY A 595 -17.67 18.81 -9.19
C GLY A 595 -18.27 20.15 -8.72
N GLU A 596 -19.04 20.16 -7.63
CA GLU A 596 -19.67 21.38 -7.10
C GLU A 596 -18.69 22.21 -6.27
N PHE A 597 -18.88 23.53 -6.36
CA PHE A 597 -18.14 24.52 -5.59
C PHE A 597 -19.10 25.21 -4.63
N SER A 598 -18.82 25.11 -3.33
CA SER A 598 -19.62 25.73 -2.29
C SER A 598 -18.86 26.87 -1.66
N ARG A 599 -19.41 28.08 -1.76
CA ARG A 599 -18.81 29.27 -1.15
C ARG A 599 -18.88 29.19 0.37
N LEU A 600 -17.76 29.42 1.04
CA LEU A 600 -17.70 29.46 2.51
C LEU A 600 -18.22 30.81 3.03
N GLU A 601 -18.75 30.81 4.26
CA GLU A 601 -19.20 32.04 4.90
C GLU A 601 -18.01 32.98 5.19
N ASN A 602 -18.33 34.27 5.27
CA ASN A 602 -17.43 35.41 5.43
C ASN A 602 -16.59 35.72 4.18
N GLU A 603 -16.28 37.01 4.06
CA GLU A 603 -15.29 37.55 3.15
C GLU A 603 -14.34 38.40 3.99
N MET A 604 -13.08 38.49 3.59
CA MET A 604 -12.10 39.28 4.34
C MET A 604 -11.37 40.24 3.40
N PRO A 605 -11.17 41.50 3.78
CA PRO A 605 -10.29 42.37 3.01
C PRO A 605 -8.88 41.79 3.01
N VAL A 606 -8.22 41.87 1.86
CA VAL A 606 -6.82 41.46 1.74
C VAL A 606 -5.97 42.39 2.60
N PRO A 607 -5.12 41.85 3.50
CA PRO A 607 -4.34 42.67 4.41
C PRO A 607 -3.31 43.50 3.62
N THR A 608 -3.21 44.78 3.96
CA THR A 608 -2.14 45.68 3.50
C THR A 608 -1.05 45.71 4.56
N ARG A 609 0.20 45.38 4.19
CA ARG A 609 1.36 45.54 5.06
C ARG A 609 2.16 46.77 4.68
#